data_AF-A0A7V8SUA0-F1
#
_entry.id   AF-A0A7V8SUA0-F1
#
_cell.length_a   1.000
_cell.length_b   1.000
_cell.length_c   1.000
_cell.angle_alpha   90.00
_cell.angle_beta   90.00
_cell.angle_gamma   90.00
#
_symmetry.space_group_name_H-M   'P 1'
#
loop_
_entity.id
_entity.type
_entity.pdbx_description
1 polymer ?
#
loop_
_entity_poly.entity_id
_entity_poly.type
_entity_poly.pdbx_seq_one_letter_code
_entity_poly.pdbx_strand_id
1 'polypeptide(L)' 'MSTPREDGVPAASTYRAELAFYEIRDGRRVNEMTVDVRGSTSFVTRLADAAAGAFEEETSR' A
#
# COMPACT_ATOMS: atom_id res chain seq x y z
N MET A 1 4.81 -15.42 43.63
CA MET A 1 4.40 -15.67 42.23
C MET A 1 4.75 -14.41 41.45
N SER A 2 5.68 -14.50 40.51
CA SER A 2 6.07 -13.36 39.66
C SER A 2 5.15 -13.33 38.46
N THR A 3 4.29 -12.32 38.36
CA THR A 3 3.54 -12.05 37.12
C THR A 3 4.53 -11.73 36.01
N PRO A 4 4.39 -12.28 34.80
CA PRO A 4 5.16 -11.78 33.68
C PRO A 4 4.68 -10.36 33.43
N ARG A 5 5.59 -9.39 33.59
CA ARG A 5 5.39 -8.04 33.08
C ARG A 5 5.37 -8.23 31.57
N GLU A 6 4.27 -7.90 30.91
CA GLU A 6 4.27 -7.66 29.47
C GLU A 6 5.21 -6.47 29.25
N ASP A 7 6.49 -6.77 29.07
CA ASP A 7 7.52 -5.84 28.70
C ASP A 7 7.06 -5.16 27.42
N GLY A 8 6.94 -3.84 27.48
CA GLY A 8 6.24 -3.03 26.50
C GLY A 8 6.90 -3.12 25.12
N VAL A 9 6.50 -4.11 24.33
CA VAL A 9 6.70 -4.12 22.89
C VAL A 9 5.95 -2.90 22.37
N PRO A 10 6.63 -1.86 21.85
CA PRO A 10 5.90 -0.79 21.18
C PRO A 10 5.12 -1.45 20.05
N ALA A 11 3.80 -1.29 20.05
CA ALA A 11 2.99 -1.73 18.92
C ALA A 11 3.61 -1.12 17.67
N ALA A 12 4.19 -1.95 16.80
CA ALA A 12 4.89 -1.48 15.63
C ALA A 12 3.91 -0.61 14.83
N SER A 13 4.28 0.66 14.60
CA SER A 13 3.45 1.59 13.83
C SER A 13 3.15 0.95 12.48
N THR A 14 1.87 0.62 12.28
CA THR A 14 1.40 0.03 11.03
C THR A 14 0.98 1.18 10.12
N TYR A 15 1.67 1.31 9.00
CA TYR A 15 1.38 2.32 7.99
C TYR A 15 0.32 1.78 7.05
N ARG A 16 -0.57 2.67 6.59
CA ARG A 16 -1.64 2.35 5.64
C ARG A 16 -1.36 3.08 4.32
N ALA A 17 -1.52 2.38 3.21
CA ALA A 17 -1.62 2.98 1.88
C ALA A 17 -2.86 2.43 1.18
N GLU A 18 -3.46 3.26 0.34
CA GLU A 18 -4.60 2.90 -0.50
C GLU A 18 -4.13 2.97 -1.96
N LEU A 19 -4.29 1.86 -2.67
CA LEU A 19 -3.97 1.76 -4.09
C LEU A 19 -5.26 1.63 -4.88
N ALA A 20 -5.44 2.46 -5.90
CA ALA A 20 -6.58 2.40 -6.80
C ALA A 20 -6.12 1.99 -8.21
N PHE A 21 -6.73 0.93 -8.73
CA PHE A 21 -6.54 0.43 -10.08
C PHE A 21 -7.82 0.71 -10.87
N TYR A 22 -7.68 1.17 -12.10
CA TYR A 22 -8.80 1.35 -13.02
C TYR A 22 -8.32 1.08 -14.45
N GLU A 23 -9.26 0.66 -15.29
CA GLU A 23 -9.06 0.57 -16.72
C GLU A 23 -9.66 1.81 -17.39
N ILE A 24 -9.02 2.36 -18.41
CA ILE A 24 -9.61 3.42 -19.24
C ILE A 24 -10.19 2.78 -20.50
N ARG A 25 -11.51 2.89 -20.71
CA ARG A 25 -12.18 2.54 -21.97
C ARG A 25 -13.00 3.72 -22.47
N ASP A 26 -12.84 4.07 -23.74
CA ASP A 26 -13.56 5.18 -24.39
C ASP A 26 -13.48 6.51 -23.61
N GLY A 27 -12.32 6.80 -23.01
CA GLY A 27 -12.09 8.01 -22.22
C GLY A 27 -12.77 8.02 -20.83
N ARG A 28 -13.32 6.89 -20.38
CA ARG A 28 -13.95 6.74 -19.07
C ARG A 28 -13.25 5.66 -18.25
N ARG A 29 -13.18 5.87 -16.93
CA ARG A 29 -12.69 4.85 -15.99
C ARG A 29 -13.73 3.74 -15.86
N VAL A 30 -13.29 2.51 -15.98
CA VAL A 30 -14.08 1.28 -15.83
C VAL A 30 -13.28 0.27 -15.00
N ASN A 31 -13.95 -0.75 -14.44
CA ASN A 31 -13.29 -1.82 -13.66
C ASN A 31 -12.38 -1.30 -12.53
N GLU A 32 -12.92 -0.43 -11.66
CA GLU A 32 -12.17 0.14 -10.54
C GLU A 32 -12.02 -0.86 -9.40
N MET A 33 -10.80 -1.01 -8.89
CA MET A 33 -10.47 -1.83 -7.73
C MET A 33 -9.59 -1.04 -6.78
N THR A 34 -10.00 -0.96 -5.52
CA THR A 34 -9.20 -0.35 -4.44
C THR A 34 -8.64 -1.44 -3.55
N VAL A 35 -7.34 -1.34 -3.23
CA VAL A 35 -6.65 -2.24 -2.32
C VAL A 35 -6.09 -1.46 -1.15
N ASP A 36 -6.48 -1.91 0.03
CA ASP A 36 -5.99 -1.39 1.31
C ASP A 36 -4.76 -2.18 1.76
N VAL A 37 -3.63 -1.50 1.87
CA VAL A 37 -2.36 -2.12 2.24
C VAL A 37 -1.91 -1.61 3.60
N ARG A 38 -1.55 -2.55 4.47
CA ARG A 38 -1.04 -2.27 5.81
C ARG A 38 0.28 -2.98 6.02
N GLY A 39 1.27 -2.28 6.57
CA GLY A 39 2.58 -2.87 6.83
C GLY A 39 3.57 -1.93 7.50
N SER A 40 4.85 -2.31 7.51
CA SER A 40 5.92 -1.42 7.93
C SER A 40 6.07 -0.26 6.95
N THR A 41 6.65 0.85 7.41
CA THR A 41 6.92 2.03 6.56
C THR A 41 7.70 1.64 5.30
N SER A 42 8.76 0.83 5.46
CA SER A 42 9.63 0.43 4.35
C SER A 42 8.90 -0.40 3.29
N PHE A 43 7.95 -1.25 3.71
CA PHE A 43 7.12 -2.01 2.77
C PHE A 43 6.14 -1.08 2.04
N VAL A 44 5.43 -0.23 2.77
CA VAL A 44 4.44 0.68 2.20
C VAL A 44 5.08 1.68 1.24
N THR A 45 6.25 2.24 1.59
CA THR A 45 7.00 3.17 0.72
C THR A 45 7.45 2.48 -0.56
N ARG A 46 8.07 1.29 -0.47
CA ARG A 46 8.51 0.55 -1.67
C ARG A 46 7.35 0.17 -2.59
N LEU A 47 6.20 -0.17 -2.01
CA LEU A 47 5.02 -0.48 -2.78
C LEU A 47 4.46 0.76 -3.50
N ALA A 48 4.45 1.90 -2.83
CA ALA A 48 4.03 3.17 -3.44
C ALA A 48 4.96 3.58 -4.60
N ASP A 49 6.29 3.47 -4.43
CA ASP A 49 7.26 3.76 -5.48
C ASP A 49 7.11 2.81 -6.68
N ALA A 50 6.92 1.51 -6.44
CA ALA A 50 6.71 0.53 -7.50
C ALA A 50 5.40 0.79 -8.27
N ALA A 51 4.33 1.16 -7.55
CA ALA A 51 3.08 1.53 -8.18
C ALA A 51 3.27 2.76 -9.08
N ALA A 52 3.94 3.81 -8.60
CA ALA A 52 4.22 5.02 -9.39
C ALA A 52 5.04 4.72 -10.66
N GLY A 53 6.08 3.90 -10.56
CA GLY A 53 6.93 3.53 -11.70
C GLY A 53 6.23 2.65 -12.74
N ALA A 54 5.30 1.77 -12.32
CA ALA A 54 4.53 0.93 -13.23
C ALA A 54 3.60 1.76 -14.15
N PHE A 55 3.10 2.91 -13.68
CA PHE A 55 2.30 3.81 -14.51
C PHE A 55 3.14 4.58 -15.55
N GLU A 56 4.43 4.85 -15.30
CA GLU A 56 5.28 5.55 -16.28
C GLU A 56 5.62 4.67 -17.50
N GLU A 57 5.86 3.38 -17.31
CA GLU A 57 6.25 2.45 -18.39
C GLU A 57 5.10 2.23 -19.40
N GLU A 58 3.84 2.18 -18.94
CA GLU A 58 2.67 1.96 -19.80
C GLU A 58 2.30 3.20 -20.64
N THR A 59 2.60 4.41 -20.16
CA THR A 59 2.27 5.67 -20.87
C THR A 59 3.28 6.06 -21.96
N SER A 60 4.46 5.44 -21.97
CA SER A 60 5.56 5.76 -22.89
C SER A 60 5.64 4.83 -24.12
N ARG A 61 4.66 3.94 -24.32
CA ARG A 61 4.64 2.95 -25.41
C ARG A 61 3.57 3.21 -26.45
#